data_AF-A0A2E8YKQ1-F1
#
_entry.id   AF-A0A2E8YKQ1-F1
#
_cell.length_a   1.000
_cell.length_b   1.000
_cell.length_c   1.000
_cell.angle_alpha   90.00
_cell.angle_beta   90.00
_cell.angle_gamma   90.00
#
_symmetry.space_group_name_H-M   'P 1'
#
loop_
_entity.id
_entity.type
_entity.pdbx_description
1 polymer ?
#
loop_
_entity_poly.entity_id
_entity_poly.type
_entity_poly.pdbx_seq_one_letter_code
_entity_poly.pdbx_strand_id
1 'polypeptide(L)'
;MERLSSRAASSFEKMNRTLSTPRPGQFARFGVRQPTPVFAMSPSQHELNVIGHECMNPETSGRRGHAALQNWYDRSENEHTPLPAAVYTCPKLLVAELKALFHRQWICCGHQSQLSEPGDYLTVEVGGVPVLLVCDTQCEIRAFSNICLHRAARIVEGCGRARRFSCPYHAWTYKLDGRLDKAPFMDEADLSSHRLPDYAVELWHGLVFVCLDPAADSLATKLTGLTERMNPYKLEGGRVVDSSRHPMACNWKLLVENFCESYHVFRVHPQSVEPSSPSRTTRVWDGGPGFNEHTQALLKPGHDTSADYESHPGYENEIRLCCLYPSFVFSAHPELLISLSVHPTGPQTCEYLCLAVALHPMPDEEVSPLVNRVHAFLAEDRAVIEGVQRNLSTGHDPIGPLHEWERTNWHFGRYIAEHVL
;
A
#
# COMPACT_ATOMS: atom_id res chain seq x y z
N MET A 1 -6.99 48.23 -58.10
CA MET A 1 -7.84 47.03 -58.05
C MET A 1 -8.59 47.03 -56.72
N GLU A 2 -9.56 47.93 -56.62
CA GLU A 2 -10.56 47.99 -55.55
C GLU A 2 -11.79 47.14 -55.90
N ARG A 3 -12.46 46.60 -54.87
CA ARG A 3 -13.92 46.51 -54.63
C ARG A 3 -14.11 45.52 -53.46
N LEU A 4 -14.32 45.97 -52.21
CA LEU A 4 -15.54 46.47 -51.57
C LEU A 4 -16.75 45.51 -51.55
N SER A 5 -17.25 45.34 -50.32
CA SER A 5 -18.67 45.38 -49.92
C SER A 5 -19.48 44.08 -49.79
N SER A 6 -19.76 43.76 -48.53
CA SER A 6 -21.07 43.51 -47.90
C SER A 6 -22.04 42.47 -48.53
N ARG A 7 -22.35 41.44 -47.75
CA ARG A 7 -23.73 41.09 -47.35
C ARG A 7 -23.71 40.04 -46.24
N ALA A 8 -24.27 40.45 -45.11
CA ALA A 8 -24.66 39.59 -44.01
C ALA A 8 -26.03 38.93 -44.27
N ALA A 9 -26.28 37.88 -43.49
CA ALA A 9 -27.57 37.51 -42.92
C ALA A 9 -28.69 37.00 -43.87
N SER A 10 -28.99 35.69 -43.79
CA SER A 10 -30.33 35.19 -43.43
C SER A 10 -30.33 33.66 -43.29
N SER A 11 -31.13 33.14 -42.36
CA SER A 11 -31.34 31.72 -42.02
C SER A 11 -30.25 31.17 -41.08
N PHE A 12 -30.44 31.03 -39.78
CA PHE A 12 -31.56 30.36 -39.11
C PHE A 12 -31.79 30.97 -37.71
N GLU A 13 -32.80 31.83 -37.63
CA GLU A 13 -33.45 32.20 -36.38
C GLU A 13 -34.93 31.83 -36.57
N LYS A 14 -35.34 30.68 -36.00
CA LYS A 14 -36.74 30.30 -35.67
C LYS A 14 -36.80 28.86 -35.15
N MET A 15 -36.43 28.67 -33.89
CA MET A 15 -37.25 27.85 -32.99
C MET A 15 -37.09 28.40 -31.57
N ASN A 16 -38.12 29.12 -31.16
CA ASN A 16 -38.21 29.90 -29.95
C ASN A 16 -38.64 29.01 -28.78
N ARG A 17 -38.07 29.30 -27.60
CA ARG A 17 -38.73 29.39 -26.29
C ARG A 17 -39.26 28.11 -25.65
N THR A 18 -38.52 27.62 -24.68
CA THR A 18 -38.77 27.80 -23.22
C THR A 18 -37.58 27.15 -22.52
N LEU A 19 -36.79 27.86 -21.72
CA LEU A 19 -36.92 27.81 -20.27
C LEU A 19 -35.97 28.84 -19.64
N SER A 20 -36.47 29.44 -18.57
CA SER A 20 -35.88 30.46 -17.70
C SER A 20 -34.48 30.14 -17.18
N THR A 21 -33.67 31.19 -17.09
CA THR A 21 -32.39 31.23 -16.37
C THR A 21 -32.57 31.00 -14.85
N PRO A 22 -31.72 30.19 -14.18
CA PRO A 22 -31.60 30.22 -12.73
C PRO A 22 -30.44 31.12 -12.28
N ARG A 23 -30.67 31.78 -11.14
CA ARG A 23 -29.73 32.62 -10.38
C ARG A 23 -28.70 31.76 -9.60
N PRO A 24 -27.55 32.32 -9.21
CA PRO A 24 -26.53 31.58 -8.44
C PRO A 24 -26.93 31.47 -6.97
N GLY A 25 -26.95 30.24 -6.44
CA GLY A 25 -27.13 30.01 -5.00
C GLY A 25 -27.76 28.66 -4.68
N GLN A 26 -26.90 27.70 -4.29
CA GLN A 26 -27.12 26.57 -3.36
C GLN A 26 -26.29 25.37 -3.82
N PHE A 27 -25.09 25.21 -3.25
CA PHE A 27 -24.40 23.93 -3.27
C PHE A 27 -25.21 22.94 -2.42
N ALA A 28 -25.93 22.05 -3.09
CA ALA A 28 -26.62 20.94 -2.46
C ALA A 28 -25.58 19.95 -1.92
N ARG A 29 -25.73 19.63 -0.63
CA ARG A 29 -24.99 18.57 0.07
C ARG A 29 -25.28 17.23 -0.60
N PHE A 30 -24.29 16.62 -1.25
CA PHE A 30 -24.34 15.21 -1.58
C PHE A 30 -24.12 14.41 -0.28
N GLY A 31 -25.21 13.90 0.27
CA GLY A 31 -25.19 12.98 1.39
C GLY A 31 -24.62 11.64 0.96
N VAL A 32 -23.43 11.32 1.43
CA VAL A 32 -22.89 9.95 1.42
C VAL A 32 -23.81 9.10 2.30
N ARG A 33 -24.60 8.22 1.69
CA ARG A 33 -25.34 7.18 2.43
C ARG A 33 -24.31 6.24 3.06
N GLN A 34 -24.27 6.20 4.38
CA GLN A 34 -23.56 5.14 5.09
C GLN A 34 -24.21 3.78 4.77
N PRO A 35 -23.43 2.72 4.52
CA PRO A 35 -23.98 1.38 4.40
C PRO A 35 -24.51 0.91 5.76
N THR A 36 -25.71 0.34 5.74
CA THR A 36 -26.34 -0.34 6.87
C THR A 36 -25.50 -1.56 7.29
N PRO A 37 -25.36 -1.85 8.60
CA PRO A 37 -24.62 -3.02 9.06
C PRO A 37 -25.38 -4.30 8.69
N VAL A 38 -24.78 -5.11 7.83
CA VAL A 38 -25.24 -6.49 7.57
C VAL A 38 -24.75 -7.35 8.73
N PHE A 39 -25.65 -7.77 9.60
CA PHE A 39 -25.38 -8.81 10.58
C PHE A 39 -25.15 -10.12 9.85
N ALA A 40 -23.89 -10.53 9.71
CA ALA A 40 -23.53 -11.87 9.25
C ALA A 40 -23.97 -12.88 10.33
N MET A 41 -24.90 -13.77 9.98
CA MET A 41 -25.22 -14.93 10.81
C MET A 41 -24.04 -15.90 10.81
N SER A 42 -23.52 -16.22 12.00
CA SER A 42 -22.51 -17.25 12.20
C SER A 42 -23.08 -18.64 11.92
N PRO A 43 -22.36 -19.55 11.24
CA PRO A 43 -22.76 -20.95 11.17
C PRO A 43 -22.70 -21.59 12.56
N SER A 44 -23.67 -22.44 12.88
CA SER A 44 -23.76 -23.17 14.15
C SER A 44 -22.57 -24.11 14.36
N GLN A 45 -22.05 -24.15 15.59
CA GLN A 45 -20.86 -24.90 16.04
C GLN A 45 -20.98 -26.44 16.03
N HIS A 46 -21.81 -27.05 15.20
CA HIS A 46 -21.95 -28.49 15.12
C HIS A 46 -21.92 -28.94 13.67
N GLU A 47 -20.71 -29.19 13.18
CA GLU A 47 -20.34 -30.30 12.29
C GLU A 47 -18.95 -30.00 11.74
N LEU A 48 -17.93 -30.57 12.39
CA LEU A 48 -16.62 -30.93 11.83
C LEU A 48 -15.86 -31.60 12.97
N ASN A 49 -16.06 -32.90 13.11
CA ASN A 49 -15.24 -33.74 13.98
C ASN A 49 -14.67 -34.89 13.15
N VAL A 50 -13.41 -35.18 13.46
CA VAL A 50 -12.57 -36.31 13.00
C VAL A 50 -11.84 -36.07 11.67
N ILE A 51 -10.63 -35.51 11.71
CA ILE A 51 -9.33 -36.20 11.50
C ILE A 51 -8.21 -35.36 12.17
N GLY A 52 -7.39 -35.97 13.03
CA GLY A 52 -6.08 -35.42 13.43
C GLY A 52 -5.97 -34.77 14.82
N HIS A 53 -6.36 -35.46 15.89
CA HIS A 53 -6.06 -35.09 17.29
C HIS A 53 -4.56 -35.23 17.61
N GLU A 54 -3.73 -34.33 17.08
CA GLU A 54 -2.38 -34.03 17.63
C GLU A 54 -1.89 -32.60 17.32
N CYS A 55 -2.69 -31.78 16.62
CA CYS A 55 -2.30 -30.45 16.15
C CYS A 55 -2.97 -29.28 16.87
N MET A 56 -3.21 -29.31 18.18
CA MET A 56 -3.67 -28.10 18.91
C MET A 56 -3.21 -28.07 20.35
N ASN A 57 -1.93 -27.76 20.57
CA ASN A 57 -1.48 -27.18 21.84
C ASN A 57 -0.89 -25.78 21.54
N PRO A 58 -1.50 -24.67 22.02
CA PRO A 58 -1.02 -23.30 21.78
C PRO A 58 0.41 -23.04 22.26
N GLU A 59 0.88 -23.78 23.27
CA GLU A 59 2.26 -23.66 23.76
C GLU A 59 3.27 -24.33 22.83
N THR A 60 2.90 -25.44 22.19
CA THR A 60 3.77 -26.13 21.21
C THR A 60 3.72 -25.45 19.84
N SER A 61 2.60 -24.84 19.43
CA SER A 61 2.53 -24.04 18.19
C SER A 61 3.35 -22.74 18.28
N GLY A 62 3.41 -22.13 19.47
CA GLY A 62 4.13 -20.87 19.68
C GLY A 62 5.66 -20.95 19.58
N ARG A 63 6.27 -22.11 19.89
CA ARG A 63 7.73 -22.35 19.68
C ARG A 63 8.06 -22.76 18.25
N ARG A 64 7.07 -23.21 17.46
CA ARG A 64 7.28 -23.70 16.09
C ARG A 64 7.61 -22.59 15.10
N GLY A 65 6.99 -21.41 15.18
CA GLY A 65 7.23 -20.33 14.21
C GLY A 65 8.69 -19.85 14.15
N HIS A 66 9.25 -19.42 15.29
CA HIS A 66 10.65 -18.97 15.37
C HIS A 66 11.62 -20.11 15.05
N ALA A 67 11.41 -21.31 15.59
CA ALA A 67 12.27 -22.45 15.28
C ALA A 67 12.21 -22.85 13.80
N ALA A 68 11.04 -22.79 13.17
CA ALA A 68 10.89 -23.06 11.75
C ALA A 68 11.58 -21.99 10.90
N LEU A 69 11.46 -20.71 11.27
CA LEU A 69 12.17 -19.62 10.59
C LEU A 69 13.69 -19.77 10.72
N GLN A 70 14.20 -20.06 11.93
CA GLN A 70 15.62 -20.33 12.17
C GLN A 70 16.12 -21.52 11.36
N ASN A 71 15.43 -22.66 11.44
CA ASN A 71 15.82 -23.87 10.71
C ASN A 71 15.75 -23.67 9.19
N TRP A 72 14.83 -22.84 8.70
CA TRP A 72 14.80 -22.46 7.29
C TRP A 72 15.99 -21.56 6.96
N TYR A 73 16.25 -20.51 7.76
CA TYR A 73 17.34 -19.57 7.54
C TYR A 73 18.70 -20.27 7.47
N ASP A 74 18.98 -21.17 8.41
CA ASP A 74 20.25 -21.91 8.51
C ASP A 74 20.52 -22.78 7.27
N ARG A 75 19.46 -23.28 6.61
CA ARG A 75 19.57 -24.11 5.40
C ARG A 75 19.45 -23.30 4.11
N SER A 76 18.82 -22.13 4.19
CA SER A 76 18.46 -21.30 3.03
C SER A 76 19.67 -20.85 2.22
N GLU A 77 20.87 -20.78 2.82
CA GLU A 77 22.12 -20.46 2.10
C GLU A 77 22.42 -21.46 0.98
N ASN A 78 21.99 -22.71 1.13
CA ASN A 78 22.25 -23.79 0.17
C ASN A 78 20.97 -24.27 -0.54
N GLU A 79 19.80 -23.85 -0.07
CA GLU A 79 18.49 -24.32 -0.53
C GLU A 79 17.54 -23.14 -0.80
N HIS A 80 17.18 -22.91 -2.06
CA HIS A 80 16.18 -21.91 -2.43
C HIS A 80 14.77 -22.51 -2.31
N THR A 81 14.26 -22.56 -1.09
CA THR A 81 12.94 -23.13 -0.77
C THR A 81 11.99 -22.08 -0.18
N PRO A 82 10.67 -22.24 -0.33
CA PRO A 82 9.70 -21.35 0.30
C PRO A 82 9.76 -21.41 1.82
N LEU A 83 9.23 -20.39 2.50
CA LEU A 83 9.13 -20.40 3.97
C LEU A 83 8.17 -21.52 4.44
N PRO A 84 8.42 -22.12 5.61
CA PRO A 84 7.56 -23.16 6.16
C PRO A 84 6.21 -22.61 6.65
N ALA A 85 5.17 -23.43 6.66
CA ALA A 85 3.79 -23.08 7.03
C ALA A 85 3.67 -22.41 8.41
N ALA A 86 4.52 -22.81 9.36
CA ALA A 86 4.55 -22.23 10.71
C ALA A 86 4.88 -20.73 10.72
N VAL A 87 5.59 -20.22 9.71
CA VAL A 87 5.97 -18.81 9.57
C VAL A 87 4.77 -17.93 9.19
N TYR A 88 3.76 -18.50 8.54
CA TYR A 88 2.54 -17.79 8.15
C TYR A 88 1.39 -17.93 9.16
N THR A 89 1.52 -18.80 10.16
CA THR A 89 0.38 -19.18 11.01
C THR A 89 0.63 -18.91 12.50
N CYS A 90 1.89 -18.75 12.93
CA CYS A 90 2.25 -18.60 14.33
C CYS A 90 1.95 -17.19 14.89
N PRO A 91 1.03 -17.05 15.87
CA PRO A 91 0.73 -15.73 16.45
C PRO A 91 1.90 -15.09 17.20
N LYS A 92 2.76 -15.90 17.84
CA LYS A 92 3.94 -15.38 18.55
C LYS A 92 4.98 -14.83 17.59
N LEU A 93 5.11 -15.42 16.40
CA LEU A 93 6.00 -14.90 15.38
C LEU A 93 5.48 -13.55 14.86
N LEU A 94 4.18 -13.43 14.60
CA LEU A 94 3.60 -12.13 14.21
C LEU A 94 3.89 -11.03 15.24
N VAL A 95 3.81 -11.32 16.55
CA VAL A 95 4.16 -10.34 17.58
C VAL A 95 5.64 -9.91 17.49
N ALA A 96 6.55 -10.84 17.16
CA ALA A 96 7.95 -10.51 16.94
C ALA A 96 8.13 -9.69 15.65
N GLU A 97 7.48 -10.07 14.55
CA GLU A 97 7.46 -9.34 13.28
C GLU A 97 6.96 -7.90 13.45
N LEU A 98 5.87 -7.69 14.20
CA LEU A 98 5.34 -6.35 14.49
C LEU A 98 6.39 -5.47 15.19
N LYS A 99 7.08 -6.02 16.19
CA LYS A 99 8.09 -5.28 16.97
C LYS A 99 9.37 -5.02 16.18
N ALA A 100 9.83 -5.99 15.41
CA ALA A 100 11.13 -5.93 14.71
C ALA A 100 11.02 -5.25 13.34
N LEU A 101 9.89 -5.40 12.65
CA LEU A 101 9.66 -4.88 11.32
C LEU A 101 8.79 -3.62 11.39
N PHE A 102 7.52 -3.74 11.76
CA PHE A 102 6.56 -2.63 11.63
C PHE A 102 6.81 -1.48 12.61
N HIS A 103 7.47 -1.72 13.74
CA HIS A 103 7.80 -0.66 14.71
C HIS A 103 9.20 -0.06 14.52
N ARG A 104 10.05 -0.64 13.66
CA ARG A 104 11.46 -0.24 13.50
C ARG A 104 11.89 0.02 12.06
N GLN A 105 11.05 -0.35 11.09
CA GLN A 105 11.32 -0.17 9.67
C GLN A 105 10.38 0.88 9.08
N TRP A 106 10.76 1.36 7.90
CA TRP A 106 10.00 2.36 7.15
C TRP A 106 8.78 1.72 6.48
N ILE A 107 7.59 2.28 6.74
CA ILE A 107 6.32 1.79 6.20
C ILE A 107 5.71 2.87 5.30
N CYS A 108 5.44 2.53 4.05
CA CYS A 108 4.78 3.43 3.11
C CYS A 108 3.35 3.70 3.55
N CYS A 109 2.97 4.97 3.66
CA CYS A 109 1.70 5.40 4.21
C CYS A 109 0.84 6.20 3.22
N GLY A 110 1.39 6.59 2.06
CA GLY A 110 0.69 7.42 1.09
C GLY A 110 1.61 8.03 0.05
N HIS A 111 1.08 9.01 -0.67
CA HIS A 111 1.82 9.83 -1.63
C HIS A 111 1.70 11.32 -1.26
N GLN A 112 2.75 12.10 -1.52
CA GLN A 112 2.84 13.52 -1.16
C GLN A 112 1.71 14.36 -1.78
N SER A 113 1.14 13.91 -2.91
CA SER A 113 -0.03 14.58 -3.52
C SER A 113 -1.27 14.58 -2.63
N GLN A 114 -1.31 13.77 -1.57
CA GLN A 114 -2.38 13.76 -0.57
C GLN A 114 -2.14 14.76 0.58
N LEU A 115 -0.94 15.35 0.64
CA LEU A 115 -0.43 16.21 1.73
C LEU A 115 0.23 17.48 1.16
N SER A 116 -0.31 18.03 0.06
CA SER A 116 0.36 19.08 -0.71
C SER A 116 0.21 20.48 -0.12
N GLU A 117 -0.81 20.73 0.70
CA GLU A 117 -1.10 22.06 1.25
C GLU A 117 -1.12 22.05 2.78
N PRO A 118 -0.76 23.18 3.44
CA PRO A 118 -0.83 23.30 4.88
C PRO A 118 -2.18 22.89 5.47
N GLY A 119 -2.11 22.00 6.45
CA GLY A 119 -3.25 21.43 7.14
C GLY A 119 -3.84 20.19 6.49
N ASP A 120 -3.42 19.82 5.27
CA ASP A 120 -3.75 18.52 4.70
C ASP A 120 -3.24 17.42 5.63
N TYR A 121 -4.07 16.43 5.91
CA TYR A 121 -3.75 15.34 6.81
C TYR A 121 -4.30 14.01 6.32
N LEU A 122 -3.63 12.94 6.74
CA LEU A 122 -4.02 11.55 6.53
C LEU A 122 -3.76 10.77 7.82
N THR A 123 -4.72 9.93 8.22
CA THR A 123 -4.53 8.99 9.32
C THR A 123 -4.24 7.58 8.80
N VAL A 124 -3.21 6.96 9.36
CA VAL A 124 -2.80 5.59 9.04
C VAL A 124 -2.55 4.80 10.32
N GLU A 125 -2.43 3.49 10.21
CA GLU A 125 -2.05 2.62 11.32
C GLU A 125 -0.79 1.85 10.93
N VAL A 126 0.25 1.94 11.76
CA VAL A 126 1.54 1.30 11.52
C VAL A 126 1.77 0.30 12.65
N GLY A 127 1.71 -1.00 12.33
CA GLY A 127 1.91 -2.07 13.33
C GLY A 127 0.97 -1.97 14.55
N GLY A 128 -0.27 -1.54 14.36
CA GLY A 128 -1.23 -1.32 15.45
C GLY A 128 -1.15 0.06 16.14
N VAL A 129 -0.26 0.95 15.69
CA VAL A 129 -0.09 2.30 16.25
C VAL A 129 -0.75 3.33 15.33
N PRO A 130 -1.73 4.11 15.81
CA PRO A 130 -2.39 5.13 15.00
C PRO A 130 -1.47 6.35 14.82
N VAL A 131 -1.25 6.72 13.56
CA VAL A 131 -0.36 7.80 13.13
C VAL A 131 -1.18 8.89 12.44
N LEU A 132 -0.83 10.15 12.74
CA LEU A 132 -1.33 11.33 12.06
C LEU A 132 -0.21 11.90 11.18
N LEU A 133 -0.38 11.81 9.87
CA LEU A 133 0.42 12.54 8.89
C LEU A 133 -0.23 13.89 8.63
N VAL A 134 0.55 14.97 8.63
CA VAL A 134 0.05 16.32 8.40
C VAL A 134 1.10 17.17 7.67
N CYS A 135 0.66 17.96 6.70
CA CYS A 135 1.45 19.04 6.11
C CYS A 135 1.34 20.27 7.01
N ASP A 136 2.46 20.72 7.57
CA ASP A 136 2.47 21.83 8.53
C ASP A 136 2.36 23.21 7.86
N THR A 137 2.46 24.28 8.65
CA THR A 137 2.40 25.66 8.14
C THR A 137 3.60 26.08 7.30
N GLN A 138 4.66 25.27 7.29
CA GLN A 138 5.90 25.45 6.53
C GLN A 138 5.91 24.57 5.27
N CYS A 139 4.79 23.88 4.97
CA CYS A 139 4.67 22.89 3.90
C CYS A 139 5.55 21.65 4.09
N GLU A 140 5.93 21.34 5.34
CA GLU A 140 6.68 20.14 5.67
C GLU A 140 5.72 19.04 6.13
N ILE A 141 5.89 17.82 5.60
CA ILE A 141 5.12 16.67 6.05
C ILE A 141 5.70 16.17 7.38
N ARG A 142 4.84 16.02 8.39
CA ARG A 142 5.17 15.52 9.72
C ARG A 142 4.32 14.30 10.08
N ALA A 143 4.88 13.42 10.90
CA ALA A 143 4.18 12.27 11.46
C ALA A 143 4.14 12.37 13.00
N PHE A 144 2.95 12.20 13.57
CA PHE A 144 2.72 12.23 15.01
C PHE A 144 1.92 11.03 15.49
N SER A 145 2.01 10.71 16.78
CA SER A 145 1.03 9.84 17.42
C SER A 145 -0.38 10.45 17.34
N ASN A 146 -1.33 9.71 16.79
CA ASN A 146 -2.75 10.09 16.74
C ASN A 146 -3.49 9.67 18.03
N ILE A 147 -2.82 9.85 19.16
CA ILE A 147 -3.29 9.47 20.50
C ILE A 147 -3.22 10.70 21.40
N CYS A 148 -4.37 11.11 21.94
CA CYS A 148 -4.45 12.27 22.81
C CYS A 148 -3.66 12.04 24.10
N LEU A 149 -2.80 13.01 24.46
CA LEU A 149 -1.96 12.97 25.66
C LEU A 149 -2.74 12.85 26.98
N HIS A 150 -4.02 13.23 26.99
CA HIS A 150 -4.83 13.21 28.20
C HIS A 150 -5.26 11.80 28.62
N ARG A 151 -6.07 11.13 27.78
CA ARG A 151 -6.67 9.81 28.08
C ARG A 151 -6.69 8.89 26.86
N ALA A 152 -5.68 9.03 26.00
CA ALA A 152 -5.43 8.15 24.87
C ALA A 152 -6.57 7.99 23.85
N ALA A 153 -7.51 8.93 23.79
CA ALA A 153 -8.51 8.96 22.73
C ALA A 153 -7.83 9.25 21.39
N ARG A 154 -8.26 8.56 20.33
CA ARG A 154 -7.87 8.88 18.95
C ARG A 154 -8.29 10.32 18.64
N ILE A 155 -7.39 11.12 18.05
CA ILE A 155 -7.59 12.56 17.91
C ILE A 155 -8.44 12.87 16.67
N VAL A 156 -8.12 12.25 15.55
CA VAL A 156 -8.80 12.47 14.27
C VAL A 156 -8.83 11.16 13.47
N GLU A 157 -9.75 11.03 12.52
CA GLU A 157 -9.87 9.87 11.64
C GLU A 157 -10.01 10.32 10.17
N GLY A 158 -9.60 9.46 9.25
CA GLY A 158 -9.73 9.70 7.81
C GLY A 158 -8.64 10.59 7.25
N CYS A 159 -9.02 11.45 6.32
CA CYS A 159 -8.16 12.44 5.68
C CYS A 159 -8.95 13.73 5.44
N GLY A 160 -8.24 14.84 5.22
CA GLY A 160 -8.86 16.12 4.90
C GLY A 160 -7.91 17.28 5.17
N ARG A 161 -8.48 18.47 5.42
CA ARG A 161 -7.71 19.67 5.79
C ARG A 161 -8.17 20.22 7.14
N ALA A 162 -7.24 20.48 8.04
CA ALA A 162 -7.50 21.02 9.37
C ALA A 162 -6.55 22.17 9.71
N ARG A 163 -7.01 23.14 10.51
CA ARG A 163 -6.14 24.19 11.08
C ARG A 163 -5.55 23.81 12.44
N ARG A 164 -6.18 22.84 13.10
CA ARG A 164 -5.89 22.33 14.44
C ARG A 164 -6.63 21.01 14.62
N PHE A 165 -6.16 20.16 15.52
CA PHE A 165 -6.78 18.87 15.82
C PHE A 165 -7.36 18.89 17.22
N SER A 166 -8.69 18.83 17.34
CA SER A 166 -9.37 18.80 18.63
C SER A 166 -9.78 17.37 18.97
N CYS A 167 -9.26 16.84 20.08
CA CYS A 167 -9.62 15.53 20.57
C CYS A 167 -11.14 15.44 20.83
N PRO A 168 -11.83 14.40 20.33
CA PRO A 168 -13.27 14.26 20.46
C PRO A 168 -13.73 13.99 21.90
N TYR A 169 -12.81 13.62 22.81
CA TYR A 169 -13.18 13.27 24.18
C TYR A 169 -13.36 14.51 25.07
N HIS A 170 -12.34 15.37 25.17
CA HIS A 170 -12.35 16.52 26.09
C HIS A 170 -11.82 17.82 25.46
N ALA A 171 -11.78 17.88 24.12
CA ALA A 171 -11.34 19.05 23.36
C ALA A 171 -9.92 19.57 23.67
N TRP A 172 -9.03 18.67 24.12
CA TRP A 172 -7.60 18.94 24.04
C TRP A 172 -7.21 19.15 22.58
N THR A 173 -6.65 20.32 22.30
CA THR A 173 -6.47 20.80 20.93
C THR A 173 -4.99 20.94 20.62
N TYR A 174 -4.55 20.40 19.49
CA TYR A 174 -3.16 20.38 19.05
C TYR A 174 -2.99 21.21 17.76
N LYS A 175 -1.84 21.87 17.63
CA LYS A 175 -1.40 22.57 16.41
C LYS A 175 -0.93 21.55 15.36
N LEU A 176 -0.70 22.03 14.13
CA LEU A 176 -0.19 21.20 13.03
C LEU A 176 1.24 20.68 13.27
N ASP A 177 1.99 21.33 14.16
CA ASP A 177 3.32 20.88 14.59
C ASP A 177 3.27 19.94 15.81
N GLY A 178 2.08 19.49 16.21
CA GLY A 178 1.85 18.57 17.32
C GLY A 178 1.83 19.21 18.71
N ARG A 179 2.17 20.50 18.85
CA ARG A 179 2.15 21.17 20.17
C ARG A 179 0.73 21.31 20.70
N LEU A 180 0.54 21.12 22.01
CA LEU A 180 -0.73 21.39 22.66
C LEU A 180 -1.04 22.89 22.61
N ASP A 181 -2.20 23.25 22.09
CA ASP A 181 -2.72 24.62 21.98
C ASP A 181 -3.66 24.98 23.12
N LYS A 182 -4.56 24.05 23.49
CA LYS A 182 -5.59 24.30 24.49
C LYS A 182 -5.98 23.01 25.22
N ALA A 183 -6.07 23.10 26.55
CA ALA A 183 -6.68 22.11 27.42
C ALA A 183 -7.77 22.79 28.26
N PRO A 184 -9.06 22.55 28.00
CA PRO A 184 -10.14 23.19 28.75
C PRO A 184 -10.05 22.94 30.26
N PHE A 185 -10.28 23.98 31.07
CA PHE A 185 -10.34 23.94 32.54
C PHE A 185 -9.05 23.51 33.24
N MET A 186 -7.90 23.69 32.58
CA MET A 186 -6.57 23.37 33.14
C MET A 186 -5.68 24.61 33.26
N ASP A 187 -6.28 25.75 33.61
CA ASP A 187 -5.58 27.05 33.61
C ASP A 187 -4.43 27.13 34.64
N GLU A 188 -4.43 26.27 35.66
CA GLU A 188 -3.39 26.20 36.70
C GLU A 188 -2.24 25.24 36.37
N ALA A 189 -2.36 24.42 35.31
CA ALA A 189 -1.34 23.43 34.93
C ALA A 189 -0.35 24.02 33.92
N ASP A 190 0.96 23.81 34.12
CA ASP A 190 1.95 24.09 33.08
C ASP A 190 1.96 22.98 32.04
N LEU A 191 1.30 23.27 30.90
CA LEU A 191 1.19 22.37 29.77
C LEU A 191 2.02 22.84 28.55
N SER A 192 2.87 23.85 28.72
CA SER A 192 3.58 24.52 27.62
C SER A 192 4.56 23.61 26.86
N SER A 193 5.09 22.59 27.53
CA SER A 193 6.00 21.59 26.98
C SER A 193 5.32 20.38 26.34
N HIS A 194 3.99 20.28 26.42
CA HIS A 194 3.27 19.10 25.94
C HIS A 194 3.13 19.12 24.42
N ARG A 195 3.58 18.03 23.80
CA ARG A 195 3.55 17.82 22.35
C ARG A 195 3.24 16.35 22.07
N LEU A 196 2.52 16.09 20.97
CA LEU A 196 2.34 14.74 20.48
C LEU A 196 3.71 14.11 20.17
N PRO A 197 3.96 12.84 20.53
CA PRO A 197 5.17 12.15 20.14
C PRO A 197 5.36 12.19 18.62
N ASP A 198 6.57 12.56 18.17
CA ASP A 198 6.95 12.52 16.76
C ASP A 198 7.31 11.10 16.33
N TYR A 199 7.08 10.83 15.04
CA TYR A 199 7.62 9.69 14.32
C TYR A 199 8.51 10.18 13.19
N ALA A 200 9.47 9.36 12.76
CA ALA A 200 10.30 9.70 11.62
C ALA A 200 9.48 9.63 10.33
N VAL A 201 9.70 10.59 9.43
CA VAL A 201 9.06 10.66 8.12
C VAL A 201 10.09 10.98 7.06
N GLU A 202 10.06 10.25 5.95
CA GLU A 202 10.91 10.51 4.78
C GLU A 202 10.09 10.38 3.49
N LEU A 203 10.47 11.16 2.48
CA LEU A 203 9.91 11.07 1.14
C LEU A 203 10.88 10.34 0.23
N TRP A 204 10.38 9.37 -0.51
CA TRP A 204 11.14 8.69 -1.57
C TRP A 204 10.32 8.69 -2.86
N HIS A 205 10.77 9.44 -3.87
CA HIS A 205 10.02 9.68 -5.11
C HIS A 205 8.55 10.06 -4.87
N GLY A 206 8.31 10.96 -3.90
CA GLY A 206 6.98 11.41 -3.51
C GLY A 206 6.14 10.42 -2.69
N LEU A 207 6.59 9.18 -2.50
CA LEU A 207 5.98 8.24 -1.56
C LEU A 207 6.36 8.62 -0.13
N VAL A 208 5.38 8.61 0.77
CA VAL A 208 5.50 9.05 2.17
C VAL A 208 5.74 7.83 3.04
N PHE A 209 6.92 7.73 3.65
CA PHE A 209 7.28 6.65 4.56
C PHE A 209 7.32 7.14 6.00
N VAL A 210 6.84 6.29 6.92
CA VAL A 210 6.89 6.54 8.36
C VAL A 210 7.65 5.42 9.05
N CYS A 211 8.51 5.77 10.01
CA CYS A 211 9.05 4.85 10.99
C CYS A 211 8.64 5.32 12.40
N LEU A 212 8.14 4.39 13.23
CA LEU A 212 7.72 4.71 14.60
C LEU A 212 8.91 5.05 15.52
N ASP A 213 10.13 4.75 15.08
CA ASP A 213 11.35 5.15 15.75
C ASP A 213 11.82 6.52 15.21
N PRO A 214 11.74 7.61 16.00
CA PRO A 214 12.20 8.94 15.56
C PRO A 214 13.71 9.01 15.33
N ALA A 215 14.48 8.00 15.78
CA ALA A 215 15.91 7.89 15.58
C ALA A 215 16.28 6.84 14.51
N ALA A 216 15.32 6.42 13.68
CA ALA A 216 15.56 5.45 12.61
C ALA A 216 16.66 5.91 11.64
N ASP A 217 17.47 4.96 11.18
CA ASP A 217 18.38 5.19 10.06
C ASP A 217 17.59 5.60 8.81
N SER A 218 18.19 6.44 7.97
CA SER A 218 17.54 6.99 6.79
C SER A 218 17.02 5.89 5.83
N LEU A 219 15.89 6.15 5.19
CA LEU A 219 15.36 5.28 4.14
C LEU A 219 16.31 5.25 2.93
N ALA A 220 16.95 6.38 2.62
CA ALA A 220 17.81 6.51 1.44
C ALA A 220 18.98 5.52 1.44
N THR A 221 19.57 5.22 2.60
CA THR A 221 20.66 4.24 2.70
C THR A 221 20.18 2.81 2.42
N LYS A 222 18.91 2.50 2.76
CA LYS A 222 18.29 1.20 2.48
C LYS A 222 17.95 1.00 1.00
N LEU A 223 17.74 2.11 0.27
CA LEU A 223 17.32 2.14 -1.13
C LEU A 223 18.44 2.54 -2.10
N THR A 224 19.69 2.48 -1.63
CA THR A 224 20.87 2.81 -2.45
C THR A 224 20.90 1.94 -3.71
N GLY A 225 21.06 2.58 -4.88
CA GLY A 225 21.06 1.93 -6.19
C GLY A 225 19.67 1.82 -6.82
N LEU A 226 18.60 1.68 -6.04
CA LEU A 226 17.23 1.68 -6.57
C LEU A 226 16.78 3.11 -6.92
N THR A 227 17.08 4.08 -6.04
CA THR A 227 16.67 5.49 -6.23
C THR A 227 17.02 6.01 -7.62
N GLU A 228 18.25 5.82 -8.08
CA GLU A 228 18.67 6.31 -9.39
C GLU A 228 17.94 5.60 -10.54
N ARG A 229 17.62 4.30 -10.38
CA ARG A 229 16.85 3.53 -11.37
C ARG A 229 15.39 3.97 -11.45
N MET A 230 14.85 4.54 -10.38
CA MET A 230 13.47 5.01 -10.32
C MET A 230 13.27 6.43 -10.87
N ASN A 231 14.35 7.21 -11.02
CA ASN A 231 14.31 8.58 -11.58
C ASN A 231 13.49 8.73 -12.88
N PRO A 232 13.60 7.84 -13.89
CA PRO A 232 12.87 8.00 -15.14
C PRO A 232 11.34 7.98 -15.00
N TYR A 233 10.81 7.30 -13.97
CA TYR A 233 9.38 7.18 -13.73
C TYR A 233 8.76 8.45 -13.13
N LYS A 234 9.56 9.34 -12.53
CA LYS A 234 9.10 10.65 -12.00
C LYS A 234 7.88 10.53 -11.08
N LEU A 235 7.88 9.55 -10.18
CA LEU A 235 6.71 9.22 -9.35
C LEU A 235 6.27 10.42 -8.50
N GLU A 236 7.21 11.27 -8.09
CA GLU A 236 6.94 12.47 -7.30
C GLU A 236 6.02 13.49 -7.97
N GLY A 237 5.99 13.50 -9.31
CA GLY A 237 5.10 14.36 -10.10
C GLY A 237 3.69 13.81 -10.27
N GLY A 238 3.43 12.60 -9.78
CA GLY A 238 2.16 11.91 -9.94
C GLY A 238 1.03 12.42 -9.04
N ARG A 239 -0.20 12.04 -9.38
CA ARG A 239 -1.39 12.30 -8.57
C ARG A 239 -2.10 11.00 -8.23
N VAL A 240 -2.42 10.82 -6.96
CA VAL A 240 -3.28 9.71 -6.52
C VAL A 240 -4.65 9.82 -7.18
N VAL A 241 -5.04 8.76 -7.89
CA VAL A 241 -6.37 8.61 -8.54
C VAL A 241 -7.21 7.51 -7.88
N ASP A 242 -6.58 6.57 -7.16
CA ASP A 242 -7.24 5.67 -6.22
C ASP A 242 -6.42 5.53 -4.93
N SER A 243 -7.12 5.48 -3.80
CA SER A 243 -6.57 5.19 -2.49
C SER A 243 -7.59 4.40 -1.69
N SER A 244 -7.44 3.07 -1.72
CA SER A 244 -8.44 2.15 -1.20
C SER A 244 -7.81 1.08 -0.31
N ARG A 245 -8.52 0.69 0.74
CA ARG A 245 -8.08 -0.35 1.68
C ARG A 245 -8.88 -1.61 1.47
N HIS A 246 -8.19 -2.75 1.48
CA HIS A 246 -8.80 -4.05 1.18
C HIS A 246 -8.33 -5.10 2.19
N PRO A 247 -9.26 -5.73 2.93
CA PRO A 247 -8.91 -6.84 3.82
C PRO A 247 -8.55 -8.09 3.01
N MET A 248 -7.71 -8.98 3.54
CA MET A 248 -7.40 -10.29 2.97
C MET A 248 -7.37 -11.37 4.05
N ALA A 249 -7.86 -12.55 3.69
CA ALA A 249 -7.83 -13.75 4.55
C ALA A 249 -6.50 -14.52 4.40
N CYS A 250 -5.38 -13.81 4.50
CA CYS A 250 -4.04 -14.40 4.45
C CYS A 250 -3.05 -13.69 5.39
N ASN A 251 -1.96 -14.37 5.72
CA ASN A 251 -0.82 -13.73 6.34
C ASN A 251 -0.26 -12.63 5.40
N TRP A 252 0.20 -11.53 5.98
CA TRP A 252 0.72 -10.37 5.25
C TRP A 252 1.87 -10.73 4.29
N LYS A 253 2.72 -11.71 4.66
CA LYS A 253 3.86 -12.13 3.85
C LYS A 253 3.45 -12.78 2.53
N LEU A 254 2.36 -13.54 2.51
CA LEU A 254 1.90 -14.22 1.29
C LEU A 254 1.50 -13.22 0.18
N LEU A 255 0.91 -12.09 0.57
CA LEU A 255 0.59 -11.03 -0.39
C LEU A 255 1.85 -10.33 -0.92
N VAL A 256 2.83 -10.09 -0.04
CA VAL A 256 4.12 -9.51 -0.44
C VAL A 256 4.88 -10.46 -1.37
N GLU A 257 4.94 -11.76 -1.02
CA GLU A 257 5.60 -12.80 -1.81
C GLU A 257 4.98 -12.97 -3.20
N ASN A 258 3.65 -12.96 -3.30
CA ASN A 258 2.96 -13.02 -4.59
C ASN A 258 3.34 -11.83 -5.50
N PHE A 259 3.55 -10.63 -4.95
CA PHE A 259 3.97 -9.48 -5.75
C PHE A 259 5.48 -9.49 -6.09
N CYS A 260 6.29 -10.17 -5.28
CA CYS A 260 7.74 -10.21 -5.46
C CYS A 260 8.19 -11.03 -6.68
N GLU A 261 7.30 -11.83 -7.28
CA GLU A 261 7.59 -12.68 -8.43
C GLU A 261 6.53 -12.54 -9.53
N SER A 262 6.90 -12.94 -10.75
CA SER A 262 6.02 -12.94 -11.93
C SER A 262 5.86 -14.34 -12.54
N TYR A 263 6.19 -15.39 -11.78
CA TYR A 263 6.05 -16.77 -12.22
C TYR A 263 4.59 -17.22 -12.31
N HIS A 264 3.71 -16.73 -11.44
CA HIS A 264 2.28 -17.07 -11.47
C HIS A 264 1.52 -16.41 -12.64
N VAL A 265 2.05 -15.34 -13.24
CA VAL A 265 1.32 -14.44 -14.16
C VAL A 265 0.71 -15.19 -15.35
N PHE A 266 1.45 -16.08 -16.01
CA PHE A 266 0.95 -16.82 -17.19
C PHE A 266 -0.26 -17.70 -16.89
N ARG A 267 -0.42 -18.09 -15.61
CA ARG A 267 -1.47 -19.00 -15.17
C ARG A 267 -2.63 -18.27 -14.52
N VAL A 268 -2.35 -17.29 -13.67
CA VAL A 268 -3.36 -16.57 -12.88
C VAL A 268 -3.95 -15.42 -13.68
N HIS A 269 -3.15 -14.76 -14.52
CA HIS A 269 -3.52 -13.59 -15.30
C HIS A 269 -3.47 -13.81 -16.82
N PRO A 270 -4.02 -14.92 -17.37
CA PRO A 270 -3.85 -15.26 -18.78
C PRO A 270 -4.51 -14.27 -19.74
N GLN A 271 -5.44 -13.44 -19.25
CA GLN A 271 -6.19 -12.46 -20.03
C GLN A 271 -5.89 -11.01 -19.62
N SER A 272 -5.54 -10.79 -18.35
CA SER A 272 -5.41 -9.46 -17.74
C SER A 272 -3.99 -8.90 -17.85
N VAL A 273 -2.96 -9.71 -17.60
CA VAL A 273 -1.55 -9.26 -17.53
C VAL A 273 -0.66 -9.99 -18.53
N GLU A 274 -0.73 -11.32 -18.63
CA GLU A 274 0.17 -12.11 -19.50
C GLU A 274 0.23 -11.63 -20.97
N PRO A 275 -0.87 -11.16 -21.62
CA PRO A 275 -0.79 -10.68 -22.99
C PRO A 275 0.05 -9.39 -23.17
N SER A 276 0.08 -8.50 -22.19
CA SER A 276 0.82 -7.24 -22.25
C SER A 276 2.15 -7.31 -21.51
N SER A 277 2.30 -8.20 -20.54
CA SER A 277 3.53 -8.41 -19.79
C SER A 277 3.79 -9.91 -19.56
N PRO A 278 4.35 -10.61 -20.58
CA PRO A 278 4.47 -12.05 -20.52
C PRO A 278 5.48 -12.51 -19.47
N SER A 279 5.12 -13.52 -18.70
CA SER A 279 5.95 -14.13 -17.64
C SER A 279 7.34 -14.53 -18.14
N ARG A 280 7.43 -15.01 -19.38
CA ARG A 280 8.70 -15.42 -20.02
C ARG A 280 9.72 -14.29 -20.21
N THR A 281 9.30 -13.03 -20.05
CA THR A 281 10.16 -11.85 -20.16
C THR A 281 10.71 -11.39 -18.80
N THR A 282 10.39 -12.12 -17.72
CA THR A 282 10.83 -11.81 -16.37
C THR A 282 12.35 -11.77 -16.29
N ARG A 283 12.88 -10.67 -15.75
CA ARG A 283 14.29 -10.50 -15.39
C ARG A 283 14.39 -10.13 -13.91
N VAL A 284 14.98 -11.02 -13.12
CA VAL A 284 15.24 -10.77 -11.70
C VAL A 284 16.58 -10.06 -11.56
N TRP A 285 16.59 -8.93 -10.85
CA TRP A 285 17.79 -8.14 -10.58
C TRP A 285 18.37 -8.48 -9.21
N ASP A 286 19.61 -8.07 -8.99
CA ASP A 286 20.19 -8.09 -7.65
C ASP A 286 19.52 -7.00 -6.80
N GLY A 287 18.98 -7.41 -5.66
CA GLY A 287 18.37 -6.51 -4.69
C GLY A 287 19.38 -5.69 -3.89
N GLY A 288 18.88 -4.93 -2.92
CA GLY A 288 19.67 -4.19 -1.95
C GLY A 288 19.25 -4.51 -0.51
N PRO A 289 19.86 -3.84 0.49
CA PRO A 289 19.60 -4.11 1.89
C PRO A 289 18.13 -3.86 2.31
N GLY A 290 17.42 -2.98 1.60
CA GLY A 290 16.02 -2.67 1.88
C GLY A 290 15.04 -3.02 0.75
N PHE A 291 15.47 -3.72 -0.30
CA PHE A 291 14.58 -4.01 -1.42
C PHE A 291 14.99 -5.22 -2.26
N ASN A 292 14.01 -5.77 -2.99
CA ASN A 292 14.25 -6.61 -4.16
C ASN A 292 13.47 -6.07 -5.37
N GLU A 293 13.84 -6.48 -6.58
CA GLU A 293 13.14 -6.07 -7.79
C GLU A 293 13.25 -7.10 -8.93
N HIS A 294 12.26 -7.05 -9.81
CA HIS A 294 12.28 -7.72 -11.10
C HIS A 294 11.58 -6.85 -12.15
N THR A 295 11.82 -7.15 -13.42
CA THR A 295 11.16 -6.46 -14.54
C THR A 295 10.50 -7.47 -15.47
N GLN A 296 9.46 -7.01 -16.16
CA GLN A 296 8.84 -7.70 -17.28
C GLN A 296 8.70 -6.73 -18.45
N ALA A 297 8.70 -7.24 -19.68
CA ALA A 297 8.44 -6.41 -20.85
C ALA A 297 7.02 -5.80 -20.78
N LEU A 298 6.86 -4.60 -21.30
CA LEU A 298 5.56 -3.96 -21.52
C LEU A 298 5.30 -3.93 -23.04
N LEU A 299 4.51 -4.88 -23.51
CA LEU A 299 4.19 -5.04 -24.93
C LEU A 299 3.06 -4.11 -25.35
N LYS A 300 3.22 -3.47 -26.51
CA LYS A 300 2.18 -2.63 -27.11
C LYS A 300 1.17 -3.49 -27.87
N PRO A 301 -0.14 -3.20 -27.82
CA PRO A 301 -1.14 -3.95 -28.56
C PRO A 301 -0.81 -4.05 -30.06
N GLY A 302 -0.81 -5.27 -30.60
CA GLY A 302 -0.54 -5.52 -32.03
C GLY A 302 0.94 -5.59 -32.42
N HIS A 303 1.88 -5.50 -31.47
CA HIS A 303 3.30 -5.73 -31.69
C HIS A 303 3.70 -7.12 -31.17
N ASP A 304 4.21 -8.00 -32.04
CA ASP A 304 4.79 -9.30 -31.67
C ASP A 304 6.28 -9.13 -31.36
N THR A 305 6.64 -8.98 -30.08
CA THR A 305 7.97 -8.47 -29.76
C THR A 305 8.60 -9.05 -28.49
N SER A 306 8.84 -10.36 -28.46
CA SER A 306 9.99 -10.82 -27.68
C SER A 306 11.32 -10.27 -28.21
N ALA A 307 11.39 -9.94 -29.51
CA ALA A 307 12.58 -9.34 -30.13
C ALA A 307 12.76 -7.84 -29.81
N ASP A 308 11.69 -7.08 -29.55
CA ASP A 308 11.84 -5.63 -29.28
C ASP A 308 12.28 -5.34 -27.84
N TYR A 309 11.90 -6.16 -26.84
CA TYR A 309 12.41 -5.98 -25.48
C TYR A 309 13.92 -6.31 -25.36
N GLU A 310 14.38 -7.32 -26.09
CA GLU A 310 15.82 -7.63 -26.16
C GLU A 310 16.62 -6.53 -26.88
N SER A 311 16.00 -5.81 -27.82
CA SER A 311 16.67 -4.76 -28.62
C SER A 311 16.49 -3.33 -28.10
N HIS A 312 15.45 -3.03 -27.32
CA HIS A 312 15.17 -1.69 -26.76
C HIS A 312 14.82 -1.74 -25.26
N PRO A 313 15.72 -2.26 -24.39
CA PRO A 313 15.51 -2.26 -22.95
C PRO A 313 15.46 -0.82 -22.42
N GLY A 314 14.52 -0.54 -21.52
CA GLY A 314 14.37 0.78 -20.91
C GLY A 314 12.98 0.99 -20.32
N TYR A 315 12.87 1.97 -19.43
CA TYR A 315 11.66 2.23 -18.63
C TYR A 315 10.39 2.34 -19.47
N GLU A 316 10.47 2.83 -20.72
CA GLU A 316 9.32 3.01 -21.64
C GLU A 316 8.69 1.68 -22.11
N ASN A 317 9.44 0.58 -22.05
CA ASN A 317 9.05 -0.73 -22.58
C ASN A 317 9.08 -1.82 -21.50
N GLU A 318 9.09 -1.46 -20.22
CA GLU A 318 9.06 -2.42 -19.13
C GLU A 318 8.19 -1.97 -17.97
N ILE A 319 7.67 -2.96 -17.24
CA ILE A 319 7.13 -2.78 -15.91
C ILE A 319 8.23 -3.17 -14.93
N ARG A 320 8.49 -2.32 -13.94
CA ARG A 320 9.41 -2.62 -12.85
C ARG A 320 8.62 -2.91 -11.59
N LEU A 321 8.78 -4.11 -11.05
CA LEU A 321 8.13 -4.57 -9.84
C LEU A 321 9.17 -4.59 -8.72
N CYS A 322 8.88 -3.90 -7.63
CA CYS A 322 9.78 -3.80 -6.49
C CYS A 322 9.04 -4.17 -5.20
N CYS A 323 9.76 -4.82 -4.30
CA CYS A 323 9.40 -4.89 -2.89
C CYS A 323 10.38 -4.04 -2.10
N LEU A 324 9.89 -2.98 -1.45
CA LEU A 324 10.63 -2.26 -0.41
C LEU A 324 10.25 -2.87 0.93
N TYR A 325 11.24 -3.43 1.59
CA TYR A 325 11.02 -4.17 2.81
C TYR A 325 10.55 -3.25 3.96
N PRO A 326 9.67 -3.75 4.84
CA PRO A 326 9.15 -5.12 4.86
C PRO A 326 7.93 -5.33 3.96
N SER A 327 7.10 -4.32 3.70
CA SER A 327 5.71 -4.56 3.32
C SER A 327 5.15 -3.63 2.26
N PHE A 328 6.00 -2.92 1.51
CA PHE A 328 5.56 -2.07 0.41
C PHE A 328 5.98 -2.69 -0.91
N VAL A 329 5.00 -3.01 -1.75
CA VAL A 329 5.23 -3.56 -3.08
C VAL A 329 4.61 -2.66 -4.13
N PHE A 330 5.26 -2.50 -5.28
CA PHE A 330 4.72 -1.65 -6.35
C PHE A 330 5.17 -2.10 -7.73
N SER A 331 4.31 -1.86 -8.71
CA SER A 331 4.64 -1.92 -10.14
C SER A 331 4.70 -0.50 -10.68
N ALA A 332 5.87 -0.10 -11.17
CA ALA A 332 6.08 1.17 -11.85
C ALA A 332 6.00 0.95 -13.36
N HIS A 333 5.05 1.64 -13.98
CA HIS A 333 4.83 1.74 -15.42
C HIS A 333 5.22 3.15 -15.86
N PRO A 334 5.47 3.41 -17.17
CA PRO A 334 5.74 4.76 -17.66
C PRO A 334 4.67 5.81 -17.29
N GLU A 335 3.43 5.35 -17.18
CA GLU A 335 2.25 6.23 -17.05
C GLU A 335 1.54 6.12 -15.70
N LEU A 336 1.89 5.10 -14.90
CA LEU A 336 1.12 4.70 -13.73
C LEU A 336 2.02 4.01 -12.69
N LEU A 337 1.82 4.35 -11.42
CA LEU A 337 2.24 3.53 -10.29
C LEU A 337 1.03 2.79 -9.73
N ILE A 338 1.16 1.49 -9.53
CA ILE A 338 0.23 0.70 -8.70
C ILE A 338 1.03 0.16 -7.54
N SER A 339 0.57 0.37 -6.32
CA SER A 339 1.29 -0.08 -5.12
C SER A 339 0.37 -0.61 -4.05
N LEU A 340 0.89 -1.55 -3.26
CA LEU A 340 0.25 -2.12 -2.08
C LEU A 340 1.16 -1.87 -0.88
N SER A 341 0.66 -1.16 0.13
CA SER A 341 1.26 -1.17 1.47
C SER A 341 0.51 -2.17 2.33
N VAL A 342 1.15 -3.28 2.69
CA VAL A 342 0.53 -4.41 3.36
C VAL A 342 0.70 -4.30 4.87
N HIS A 343 -0.39 -4.44 5.61
CA HIS A 343 -0.43 -4.30 7.06
C HIS A 343 -1.07 -5.55 7.70
N PRO A 344 -0.39 -6.24 8.63
CA PRO A 344 -0.97 -7.38 9.32
C PRO A 344 -2.11 -6.93 10.24
N THR A 345 -3.24 -7.64 10.17
CA THR A 345 -4.38 -7.48 11.10
C THR A 345 -4.54 -8.69 12.01
N GLY A 346 -3.82 -9.77 11.73
CA GLY A 346 -3.76 -10.99 12.52
C GLY A 346 -2.78 -12.00 11.93
N PRO A 347 -2.59 -13.17 12.57
CA PRO A 347 -1.62 -14.17 12.12
C PRO A 347 -1.91 -14.71 10.72
N GLN A 348 -3.17 -14.71 10.30
CA GLN A 348 -3.61 -15.22 9.00
C GLN A 348 -4.56 -14.22 8.31
N THR A 349 -4.48 -12.94 8.69
CA THR A 349 -5.26 -11.87 8.08
C THR A 349 -4.39 -10.62 7.92
N CYS A 350 -4.59 -9.91 6.83
CA CYS A 350 -3.98 -8.61 6.60
C CYS A 350 -4.97 -7.65 5.96
N GLU A 351 -4.57 -6.40 5.84
CA GLU A 351 -5.18 -5.41 4.99
C GLU A 351 -4.07 -4.81 4.12
N TYR A 352 -4.39 -4.37 2.91
CA TYR A 352 -3.46 -3.56 2.13
C TYR A 352 -4.10 -2.23 1.72
N LEU A 353 -3.29 -1.17 1.74
CA LEU A 353 -3.57 0.10 1.09
C LEU A 353 -3.13 0.00 -0.37
N CYS A 354 -4.08 0.03 -1.29
CA CYS A 354 -3.85 0.17 -2.73
C CYS A 354 -3.77 1.65 -3.09
N LEU A 355 -2.67 2.04 -3.75
CA LEU A 355 -2.57 3.35 -4.41
C LEU A 355 -2.41 3.16 -5.91
N ALA A 356 -3.24 3.85 -6.68
CA ALA A 356 -3.01 4.10 -8.10
C ALA A 356 -2.61 5.57 -8.26
N VAL A 357 -1.41 5.84 -8.80
CA VAL A 357 -0.88 7.18 -9.02
C VAL A 357 -0.70 7.42 -10.51
N ALA A 358 -1.52 8.29 -11.09
CA ALA A 358 -1.37 8.70 -12.47
C ALA A 358 -0.15 9.62 -12.61
N LEU A 359 0.77 9.30 -13.52
CA LEU A 359 2.03 10.02 -13.73
C LEU A 359 1.92 11.12 -14.80
N HIS A 360 0.75 11.24 -15.41
CA HIS A 360 0.39 12.27 -16.36
C HIS A 360 -1.04 12.76 -16.08
N PRO A 361 -1.42 13.96 -16.54
CA PRO A 361 -2.80 14.43 -16.42
C PRO A 361 -3.77 13.45 -17.08
N MET A 362 -4.66 12.88 -16.27
CA MET A 362 -5.65 11.89 -16.70
C MET A 362 -7.05 12.52 -16.66
N PRO A 363 -7.85 12.44 -17.74
CA PRO A 363 -9.25 12.86 -17.73
C PRO A 363 -10.08 12.09 -16.69
N ASP A 364 -11.06 12.74 -16.06
CA ASP A 364 -11.86 12.13 -15.00
C ASP A 364 -12.64 10.89 -15.49
N GLU A 365 -13.05 10.89 -16.76
CA GLU A 365 -13.73 9.76 -17.41
C GLU A 365 -12.84 8.52 -17.59
N GLU A 366 -11.51 8.68 -17.58
CA GLU A 366 -10.54 7.58 -17.73
C GLU A 366 -10.12 6.98 -16.38
N VAL A 367 -10.26 7.74 -15.29
CA VAL A 367 -9.90 7.29 -13.94
C VAL A 367 -10.68 6.05 -13.53
N SER A 368 -12.01 6.09 -13.65
CA SER A 368 -12.85 4.96 -13.19
C SER A 368 -12.57 3.65 -13.96
N PRO A 369 -12.46 3.64 -15.31
CA PRO A 369 -12.03 2.47 -16.05
C PRO A 369 -10.66 1.93 -15.64
N LEU A 370 -9.69 2.81 -15.38
CA LEU A 370 -8.36 2.39 -14.93
C LEU A 370 -8.44 1.71 -13.56
N VAL A 371 -9.07 2.37 -12.59
CA VAL A 371 -9.21 1.86 -11.21
C VAL A 371 -9.94 0.52 -11.19
N ASN A 372 -11.00 0.37 -12.00
CA ASN A 372 -11.71 -0.89 -12.14
C ASN A 372 -10.81 -2.01 -12.70
N ARG A 373 -9.95 -1.72 -13.68
CA ARG A 373 -8.97 -2.70 -14.18
C ARG A 373 -7.96 -3.08 -13.11
N VAL A 374 -7.48 -2.11 -12.33
CA VAL A 374 -6.54 -2.36 -11.23
C VAL A 374 -7.14 -3.31 -10.19
N HIS A 375 -8.36 -3.05 -9.73
CA HIS A 375 -9.02 -3.94 -8.77
C HIS A 375 -9.37 -5.31 -9.36
N ALA A 376 -9.67 -5.39 -10.65
CA ALA A 376 -10.01 -6.66 -11.29
C ALA A 376 -8.82 -7.64 -11.26
N PHE A 377 -7.61 -7.21 -11.62
CA PHE A 377 -6.45 -8.12 -11.59
C PHE A 377 -6.03 -8.46 -10.14
N LEU A 378 -6.05 -7.49 -9.21
CA LEU A 378 -5.77 -7.77 -7.79
C LEU A 378 -6.76 -8.78 -7.17
N ALA A 379 -7.98 -8.85 -7.69
CA ALA A 379 -8.97 -9.83 -7.27
C ALA A 379 -8.67 -11.26 -7.79
N GLU A 380 -7.95 -11.38 -8.92
CA GLU A 380 -7.49 -12.69 -9.44
C GLU A 380 -6.47 -13.31 -8.49
N ASP A 381 -5.51 -12.51 -7.99
CA ASP A 381 -4.50 -12.94 -7.01
C ASP A 381 -5.10 -13.38 -5.69
N ARG A 382 -6.07 -12.60 -5.19
CA ARG A 382 -6.75 -12.88 -3.90
C ARG A 382 -7.20 -14.32 -3.78
N ALA A 383 -7.84 -14.86 -4.83
CA ALA A 383 -8.38 -16.21 -4.80
C ALA A 383 -7.27 -17.27 -4.61
N VAL A 384 -6.12 -17.06 -5.23
CA VAL A 384 -4.95 -17.95 -5.13
C VAL A 384 -4.30 -17.83 -3.76
N ILE A 385 -4.01 -16.60 -3.31
CA ILE A 385 -3.33 -16.33 -2.05
C ILE A 385 -4.13 -16.86 -0.85
N GLU A 386 -5.43 -16.59 -0.80
CA GLU A 386 -6.30 -17.09 0.28
C GLU A 386 -6.47 -18.63 0.21
N GLY A 387 -6.33 -19.22 -0.98
CA GLY A 387 -6.21 -20.67 -1.15
C GLY A 387 -4.93 -21.24 -0.56
N VAL A 388 -3.79 -20.60 -0.83
CA VAL A 388 -2.48 -20.95 -0.26
C VAL A 388 -2.52 -20.86 1.27
N GLN A 389 -3.05 -19.76 1.82
CA GLN A 389 -3.20 -19.62 3.27
C GLN A 389 -3.98 -20.79 3.88
N ARG A 390 -5.15 -21.15 3.31
CA ARG A 390 -5.96 -22.26 3.83
C ARG A 390 -5.18 -23.57 3.89
N ASN A 391 -4.35 -23.85 2.89
CA ASN A 391 -3.52 -25.06 2.84
C ASN A 391 -2.39 -25.01 3.87
N LEU A 392 -1.67 -23.88 3.98
CA LEU A 392 -0.62 -23.71 4.98
C LEU A 392 -1.16 -23.83 6.41
N SER A 393 -2.41 -23.40 6.64
CA SER A 393 -3.08 -23.56 7.93
C SER A 393 -3.33 -25.01 8.34
N THR A 394 -3.21 -25.98 7.41
CA THR A 394 -3.23 -27.42 7.72
C THR A 394 -1.89 -27.95 8.25
N GLY A 395 -0.84 -27.13 8.24
CA GLY A 395 0.52 -27.49 8.64
C GLY A 395 1.33 -28.21 7.56
N HIS A 396 0.86 -28.17 6.31
CA HIS A 396 1.59 -28.75 5.18
C HIS A 396 2.64 -27.76 4.65
N ASP A 397 3.92 -28.11 4.79
CA ASP A 397 5.03 -27.32 4.28
C ASP A 397 5.22 -27.54 2.77
N PRO A 398 5.45 -26.48 1.98
CA PRO A 398 5.93 -26.63 0.62
C PRO A 398 7.36 -27.21 0.64
N ILE A 399 7.58 -28.29 -0.12
CA ILE A 399 8.88 -28.99 -0.18
C ILE A 399 9.60 -28.82 -1.53
N GLY A 400 8.97 -28.13 -2.47
CA GLY A 400 9.55 -27.86 -3.79
C GLY A 400 10.56 -26.70 -3.76
N PRO A 401 11.53 -26.67 -4.68
CA PRO A 401 12.39 -25.51 -4.86
C PRO A 401 11.62 -24.33 -5.45
N LEU A 402 12.07 -23.12 -5.16
CA LEU A 402 11.65 -21.91 -5.85
C LEU A 402 12.27 -21.86 -7.25
N HIS A 403 11.50 -21.41 -8.24
CA HIS A 403 12.01 -21.09 -9.57
C HIS A 403 12.97 -19.89 -9.50
N GLU A 404 13.85 -19.71 -10.50
CA GLU A 404 14.78 -18.57 -10.50
C GLU A 404 14.05 -17.21 -10.47
N TRP A 405 12.85 -17.14 -11.05
CA TRP A 405 11.99 -15.95 -11.07
C TRP A 405 11.38 -15.64 -9.69
N GLU A 406 11.41 -16.60 -8.77
CA GLU A 406 10.94 -16.46 -7.40
C GLU A 406 12.11 -16.24 -6.41
N ARG A 407 13.33 -16.01 -6.91
CA ARG A 407 14.51 -15.76 -6.06
C ARG A 407 14.33 -14.55 -5.14
N THR A 408 13.53 -13.57 -5.55
CA THR A 408 13.11 -12.42 -4.73
C THR A 408 12.37 -12.84 -3.46
N ASN A 409 11.53 -13.89 -3.50
CA ASN A 409 10.85 -14.45 -2.32
C ASN A 409 11.85 -15.04 -1.33
N TRP A 410 12.90 -15.68 -1.81
CA TRP A 410 13.99 -16.17 -0.96
C TRP A 410 14.71 -14.99 -0.26
N HIS A 411 15.06 -13.94 -1.01
CA HIS A 411 15.66 -12.73 -0.42
C HIS A 411 14.76 -12.07 0.63
N PHE A 412 13.46 -12.01 0.37
CA PHE A 412 12.48 -11.47 1.32
C PHE A 412 12.38 -12.32 2.59
N GLY A 413 12.31 -13.64 2.47
CA GLY A 413 12.31 -14.54 3.63
C GLY A 413 13.57 -14.41 4.47
N ARG A 414 14.74 -14.23 3.84
CA ARG A 414 16.01 -13.97 4.54
C ARG A 414 16.01 -12.64 5.28
N TYR A 415 15.53 -11.58 4.64
CA TYR A 415 15.37 -10.27 5.29
C TYR A 415 14.52 -10.41 6.56
N ILE A 416 13.40 -11.13 6.50
CA ILE A 416 12.53 -11.37 7.68
C ILE A 416 13.30 -12.11 8.77
N ALA A 417 14.00 -13.19 8.42
CA ALA A 417 14.80 -13.97 9.38
C ALA A 417 15.87 -13.11 10.07
N GLU A 418 16.61 -12.31 9.30
CA GLU A 418 17.71 -11.45 9.79
C GLU A 418 17.27 -10.37 10.78
N HIS A 419 15.99 -9.97 10.72
CA HIS A 419 15.46 -8.93 11.61
C HIS A 419 14.62 -9.48 12.76
N VAL A 420 14.03 -10.67 12.60
CA VAL A 420 13.06 -11.24 13.56
C VAL A 420 13.70 -12.28 14.49
N LEU A 421 14.74 -12.99 14.06
CA LEU A 421 15.53 -13.90 14.89
C LEU A 421 16.54 -13.11 15.73
#